data_AF-A0A6L3NBV1-F1
#
_entry.id   AF-A0A6L3NBV1-F1
#
_cell.length_a   1.000
_cell.length_b   1.000
_cell.length_c   1.000
_cell.angle_alpha   90.00
_cell.angle_beta   90.00
_cell.angle_gamma   90.00
#
_symmetry.space_group_name_H-M   'P 1'
#
loop_
_entity.id
_entity.type
_entity.pdbx_description
1 polymer ?
#
loop_
_entity_poly.entity_id
_entity_poly.type
_entity_poly.pdbx_seq_one_letter_code
_entity_poly.pdbx_strand_id
1 'polypeptide(L)' 'MDISLLLDNLPYLLVGAFPDGPLGGAALSLVLAIASALASAVLGVALGVAMALARGPLRVLLLAFI' A
#
# COMPACT_ATOMS: atom_id res chain seq x y z
N MET A 1 1.14 0.19 -35.35
CA MET A 1 0.53 0.57 -34.07
C MET A 1 1.16 1.89 -33.66
N ASP A 2 0.40 2.97 -33.64
CA ASP A 2 0.91 4.32 -33.38
C ASP A 2 1.05 4.54 -31.87
N ILE A 3 2.27 4.42 -31.37
CA ILE A 3 2.64 4.65 -29.96
C ILE A 3 2.22 6.05 -29.48
N SER A 4 2.10 7.02 -30.40
CA SER A 4 1.62 8.37 -30.11
C SER A 4 0.24 8.38 -29.45
N LEU A 5 -0.68 7.49 -29.83
CA LEU A 5 -2.02 7.43 -29.22
C LEU A 5 -1.98 6.99 -27.75
N LEU A 6 -1.03 6.12 -27.39
CA LEU A 6 -0.81 5.73 -25.99
C LEU A 6 -0.25 6.89 -25.18
N LEU A 7 0.68 7.64 -25.75
CA LEU A 7 1.29 8.80 -25.10
C LEU A 7 0.28 9.94 -24.90
N ASP A 8 -0.60 10.17 -25.89
CA ASP A 8 -1.63 11.20 -25.81
C ASP A 8 -2.72 10.86 -24.78
N ASN A 9 -2.94 9.57 -24.48
CA ASN A 9 -3.91 9.10 -23.50
C ASN A 9 -3.30 8.71 -22.14
N LEU A 10 -1.98 8.81 -21.97
CA LEU A 10 -1.30 8.52 -20.69
C LEU A 10 -1.89 9.29 -19.50
N PRO A 11 -2.18 10.61 -19.60
CA PRO A 11 -2.79 11.35 -18.50
C PRO A 11 -4.13 10.77 -18.07
N TYR A 12 -4.95 10.32 -19.03
CA TYR A 12 -6.22 9.66 -18.75
C TYR A 12 -6.01 8.29 -18.07
N LEU A 13 -5.05 7.50 -18.52
CA LEU A 13 -4.73 6.19 -17.94
C LEU A 13 -4.10 6.29 -16.54
N LEU A 14 -3.30 7.32 -16.30
CA LEU A 14 -2.61 7.54 -15.04
C LEU A 14 -3.50 8.22 -14.00
N VAL A 15 -4.38 9.14 -14.41
CA VAL A 15 -5.07 10.08 -13.50
C VAL A 15 -6.61 10.05 -13.62
N GLY A 16 -7.19 9.60 -14.74
CA GLY A 16 -8.66 9.52 -14.93
C GLY A 16 -9.22 8.10 -14.77
N ALA A 17 -10.53 7.84 -14.91
CA ALA A 17 -11.63 8.37 -14.09
C ALA A 17 -12.30 7.19 -13.35
N PHE A 18 -12.38 7.26 -12.02
CA PHE A 18 -13.30 6.45 -11.19
C PHE A 18 -13.58 7.18 -9.86
N PRO A 19 -14.83 7.41 -9.43
CA PRO A 19 -16.10 7.32 -10.17
C PRO A 19 -16.42 8.62 -10.95
N ASP A 20 -16.02 9.81 -10.44
CA ASP A 20 -16.16 11.13 -11.09
C ASP A 20 -15.10 12.14 -10.56
N GLY A 21 -13.93 11.65 -10.14
CA GLY A 21 -12.90 12.45 -9.45
C GLY A 21 -11.51 12.44 -10.12
N PRO A 22 -10.65 13.45 -9.84
CA PRO A 22 -9.35 13.69 -10.51
C PRO A 22 -8.24 12.66 -10.18
N LEU A 23 -8.54 11.60 -9.43
CA LEU A 23 -7.59 10.57 -9.00
C LEU A 23 -8.20 9.19 -9.29
N GLY A 24 -8.19 8.79 -10.55
CA GLY A 24 -8.53 7.44 -11.02
C GLY A 24 -7.30 6.65 -11.46
N GLY A 25 -7.52 5.45 -12.02
CA GLY A 25 -6.49 4.68 -12.71
C GLY A 25 -5.27 4.30 -11.86
N ALA A 26 -4.08 4.48 -12.43
CA ALA A 26 -2.83 4.09 -11.79
C ALA A 26 -2.48 4.97 -10.56
N ALA A 27 -2.86 6.25 -10.56
CA ALA A 27 -2.61 7.14 -9.43
C ALA A 27 -3.35 6.69 -8.16
N LEU A 28 -4.62 6.27 -8.29
CA LEU A 28 -5.37 5.72 -7.16
C LEU A 28 -4.68 4.46 -6.62
N SER A 29 -4.26 3.57 -7.51
CA SER A 29 -3.53 2.35 -7.15
C SER A 29 -2.23 2.66 -6.41
N LEU A 30 -1.48 3.67 -6.86
CA LEU A 30 -0.24 4.10 -6.20
C LEU A 30 -0.51 4.67 -4.80
N VAL A 31 -1.55 5.50 -4.65
CA VAL A 31 -1.96 6.04 -3.35
C VAL A 31 -2.33 4.92 -2.38
N LEU A 32 -3.13 3.95 -2.85
CA LEU A 32 -3.54 2.81 -2.05
C LEU A 32 -2.34 1.94 -1.65
N ALA A 33 -1.40 1.74 -2.57
CA ALA A 33 -0.17 0.98 -2.32
C ALA A 33 0.70 1.67 -1.27
N ILE A 34 0.90 2.99 -1.37
CA ILE A 34 1.66 3.76 -0.38
C ILE A 34 0.97 3.72 0.98
N ALA A 35 -0.35 3.94 1.03
CA ALA A 35 -1.11 3.89 2.27
C ALA A 35 -1.01 2.50 2.94
N SER A 36 -1.14 1.43 2.16
CA SER A 36 -1.02 0.05 2.63
C SER A 36 0.40 -0.27 3.11
N ALA A 37 1.42 0.19 2.38
CA ALA A 37 2.82 0.01 2.76
C ALA A 37 3.14 0.72 4.08
N LEU A 38 2.67 1.95 4.27
CA LEU A 38 2.83 2.68 5.53
C LEU A 38 2.11 1.99 6.68
N ALA A 39 0.85 1.59 6.49
CA ALA A 39 0.10 0.87 7.51
C ALA A 39 0.80 -0.44 7.91
N SER A 40 1.25 -1.21 6.93
CA SER A 40 1.99 -2.45 7.15
C SER A 40 3.33 -2.22 7.86
N ALA A 41 4.07 -1.19 7.48
CA ALA A 41 5.33 -0.84 8.14
C ALA A 41 5.12 -0.47 9.61
N VAL A 42 4.11 0.34 9.91
CA VAL A 42 3.78 0.73 11.30
C VAL A 42 3.40 -0.50 12.12
N LEU A 43 2.52 -1.36 11.59
CA LEU A 43 2.09 -2.57 12.29
C LEU A 43 3.26 -3.55 12.47
N GLY A 44 4.06 -3.79 11.44
CA GLY A 44 5.22 -4.68 11.50
C GLY A 44 6.26 -4.20 12.52
N VAL A 45 6.55 -2.89 12.55
CA VAL A 45 7.46 -2.31 13.55
C VAL A 45 6.86 -2.41 14.95
N ALA A 46 5.59 -2.07 15.14
CA ALA A 46 4.94 -2.15 16.44
C ALA A 46 4.94 -3.59 17.00
N LEU A 47 4.61 -4.58 16.17
CA LEU A 47 4.66 -6.00 16.55
C LEU A 47 6.09 -6.48 16.79
N GLY A 48 7.06 -6.06 15.97
CA GLY A 48 8.47 -6.40 16.15
C GLY A 48 9.05 -5.84 17.46
N VAL A 49 8.73 -4.58 17.77
CA VAL A 49 9.12 -3.95 19.04
C VAL A 49 8.42 -4.64 20.21
N ALA A 50 7.11 -4.89 20.12
CA ALA A 50 6.39 -5.61 21.16
C ALA A 50 7.01 -7.00 21.44
N MET A 51 7.45 -7.71 20.41
CA MET A 51 8.19 -8.97 20.57
C MET A 51 9.55 -8.79 21.24
N ALA A 52 10.32 -7.77 20.87
CA ALA A 52 11.62 -7.50 21.48
C ALA A 52 11.52 -7.17 22.98
N LEU A 53 10.43 -6.51 23.39
CA LEU A 53 10.16 -6.19 24.79
C LEU A 53 9.44 -7.33 25.54
N ALA A 54 8.78 -8.26 24.83
CA ALA A 54 8.05 -9.36 25.44
C ALA A 54 9.00 -10.35 26.16
N ARG A 55 8.83 -10.48 27.48
CA ARG A 55 9.47 -11.50 28.32
C ARG A 55 8.41 -12.49 28.81
N GLY A 56 8.71 -13.80 28.77
CA GLY A 56 7.80 -14.85 29.24
C GLY A 56 6.72 -15.27 28.20
N PRO A 57 5.54 -15.76 28.62
CA PRO A 57 4.57 -16.46 27.76
C PRO A 57 3.96 -15.60 26.63
N LEU A 58 4.03 -14.26 26.73
CA LEU A 58 3.66 -13.35 25.63
C LEU A 58 4.47 -13.59 24.35
N ARG A 59 5.71 -14.08 24.47
CA ARG A 59 6.57 -14.38 23.31
C ARG A 59 6.05 -15.58 22.50
N VAL A 60 5.37 -16.53 23.14
CA VAL A 60 4.77 -17.70 22.48
C VAL A 60 3.50 -17.31 21.71
N LEU A 61 2.69 -16.41 22.28
CA LEU A 61 1.49 -15.90 21.61
C LEU A 61 1.83 -15.06 20.36
N LEU A 62 2.88 -14.24 20.42
CA LEU A 62 3.33 -13.42 19.28
C LEU A 62 3.98 -14.25 18.17
N LEU A 63 4.68 -15.34 18.49
CA LEU A 63 5.21 -16.30 17.50
C LEU A 63 4.12 -17.12 16.81
N ALA A 64 2.94 -17.28 17.40
CA ALA A 64 1.85 -18.05 16.82
C ALA A 64 1.01 -17.25 15.80
N PHE A 65 1.16 -15.92 15.76
CA PHE A 65 0.35 -15.03 14.93
C PHE A 65 1.06 -14.55 13.65
N ILE A 66 2.39 -14.71 13.57
CA ILE A 66 3.24 -14.42 12.41
C ILE A 66 3.67 -15.74 11.77
#